data_AF-A0A937XWC8-F1
#
_entry.id   AF-A0A937XWC8-F1
#
_cell.length_a   1.000
_cell.length_b   1.000
_cell.length_c   1.000
_cell.angle_alpha   90.00
_cell.angle_beta   90.00
_cell.angle_gamma   90.00
#
_symmetry.space_group_name_H-M   'P 1'
#
loop_
_entity.id
_entity.type
_entity.pdbx_description
1 polymer ?
#
loop_
_entity_poly.entity_id
_entity_poly.type
_entity_poly.pdbx_seq_one_letter_code
_entity_poly.pdbx_strand_id
1 'polypeptide(L)' 'MKFTQEHEEIRRTMKRFIEAEINPHVDEWEAAEIFPAHEVFRKLGKLGMLGLTKPEAYGG' A
#
# COMPACT_ATOMS: atom_id res chain seq x y z
N MET A 1 4.98 -23.22 -6.13
CA MET A 1 3.83 -22.36 -6.49
C MET A 1 4.35 -21.25 -7.40
N LYS A 2 3.72 -20.98 -8.56
CA LYS A 2 4.11 -19.86 -9.44
C LYS A 2 3.11 -18.71 -9.26
N PHE A 3 3.59 -17.46 -9.23
CA PHE A 3 2.70 -16.30 -9.23
C PHE A 3 1.95 -16.19 -10.57
N THR A 4 0.73 -15.67 -10.50
CA THR A 4 -0.11 -15.41 -11.67
C THR A 4 0.16 -13.98 -12.13
N GLN A 5 -0.36 -13.62 -13.31
CA GLN A 5 -0.30 -12.25 -13.78
C GLN A 5 -0.93 -11.26 -12.79
N GLU A 6 -2.05 -11.63 -12.17
CA GLU A 6 -2.75 -10.80 -11.18
C GLU A 6 -1.90 -10.53 -9.93
N HIS A 7 -1.20 -11.55 -9.41
CA HIS A 7 -0.25 -11.37 -8.31
C HIS A 7 0.86 -10.36 -8.68
N GLU A 8 1.36 -10.41 -9.93
CA GLU A 8 2.39 -9.49 -10.41
C GLU A 8 1.87 -8.06 -10.60
N GLU A 9 0.61 -7.88 -11.00
CA GLU A 9 0.00 -6.54 -11.09
C GLU A 9 -0.22 -5.90 -9.72
N ILE A 10 -0.68 -6.68 -8.73
CA ILE A 10 -0.80 -6.20 -7.35
C ILE A 10 0.57 -5.75 -6.84
N ARG A 11 1.61 -6.57 -7.08
CA ARG A 11 2.99 -6.23 -6.71
C ARG A 11 3.50 -4.97 -7.39
N ARG A 12 3.24 -4.80 -8.70
CA ARG A 12 3.61 -3.58 -9.45
C ARG A 12 2.94 -2.34 -8.87
N THR A 13 1.66 -2.43 -8.53
CA THR A 13 0.90 -1.31 -7.97
C THR A 13 1.45 -0.93 -6.60
N MET A 14 1.69 -1.91 -5.73
CA MET A 14 2.28 -1.67 -4.40
C MET A 14 3.69 -1.07 -4.52
N LYS A 15 4.52 -1.58 -5.43
CA LYS A 15 5.88 -1.05 -5.65
C LYS A 15 5.86 0.43 -6.02
N ARG A 16 5.01 0.82 -6.98
CA ARG A 16 4.85 2.22 -7.39
C ARG A 16 4.40 3.11 -6.25
N PHE A 17 3.45 2.63 -5.42
CA PHE A 17 3.00 3.36 -4.25
C PHE A 17 4.14 3.59 -3.25
N ILE A 18 4.92 2.55 -2.93
CA ILE A 18 6.05 2.66 -2.01
C ILE A 18 7.10 3.65 -2.55
N GLU A 19 7.45 3.54 -3.84
CA GLU A 19 8.44 4.41 -4.47
C GLU A 19 8.01 5.90 -4.49
N ALA A 20 6.72 6.17 -4.69
CA ALA A 20 6.20 7.52 -4.82
C ALA A 20 5.81 8.16 -3.47
N GLU A 21 5.24 7.39 -2.54
CA GLU A 21 4.53 7.93 -1.38
C GLU A 21 5.20 7.59 -0.04
N ILE A 22 6.11 6.60 -0.01
CA ILE A 22 6.76 6.14 1.23
C ILE A 22 8.24 6.47 1.20
N ASN A 23 8.99 5.92 0.24
CA ASN A 23 10.46 6.03 0.16
C ASN A 23 11.00 7.46 0.26
N PRO A 24 10.37 8.50 -0.34
CA PRO A 24 10.87 9.87 -0.22
C PRO A 24 10.88 10.43 1.21
N HIS A 25 10.16 9.80 2.14
CA HIS A 25 9.94 10.32 3.50
C HIS A 25 10.45 9.40 4.61
N VAL A 26 10.95 8.20 4.29
CA VAL A 26 11.35 7.19 5.29
C VAL A 26 12.38 7.73 6.28
N ASP A 27 13.46 8.34 5.79
CA ASP A 27 14.54 8.86 6.65
C ASP A 27 14.03 9.94 7.63
N GLU A 28 13.14 10.82 7.17
CA GLU A 28 12.52 11.86 8.01
C GLU A 28 11.61 11.25 9.08
N TRP A 29 10.77 10.30 8.69
CA TRP A 29 9.85 9.63 9.59
C TRP A 29 10.57 8.78 10.64
N GLU A 30 11.63 8.07 10.26
CA GLU A 30 12.48 7.32 11.18
C GLU A 30 13.18 8.25 12.18
N ALA A 31 13.78 9.35 11.71
CA ALA A 31 14.43 10.32 12.59
C ALA A 31 13.45 10.99 13.58
N ALA A 32 12.20 11.17 13.16
CA ALA A 32 11.13 11.71 13.99
C ALA A 32 10.40 10.64 14.84
N GLU A 33 10.76 9.36 14.70
CA GLU A 33 10.10 8.21 15.34
C GLU A 33 8.58 8.16 15.10
N ILE A 34 8.15 8.60 13.91
CA ILE A 34 6.73 8.61 13.52
C ILE A 34 6.44 7.66 12.38
N PHE A 35 5.17 7.29 12.27
CA PHE A 35 4.59 6.73 11.06
C PHE A 35 3.26 7.43 10.82
N PRO A 36 3.08 8.19 9.71
CA PRO A 36 1.83 8.89 9.41
C PRO A 36 0.73 7.92 8.93
N ALA A 37 0.36 7.00 9.82
CA ALA A 37 -0.51 5.87 9.57
C ALA A 37 -1.85 6.28 8.92
N HIS A 38 -2.46 7.36 9.43
CA HIS A 38 -3.76 7.82 8.92
C HIS A 38 -3.69 8.27 7.45
N GLU A 39 -2.60 8.94 7.06
CA GLU A 39 -2.41 9.36 5.67
C GLU A 39 -2.08 8.17 4.77
N VAL A 40 -1.11 7.34 5.19
CA VAL A 40 -0.65 6.17 4.43
C VAL A 40 -1.79 5.19 4.22
N PHE A 41 -2.54 4.84 5.27
CA PHE A 41 -3.68 3.93 5.15
C PHE A 41 -4.84 4.52 4.35
N ARG A 42 -5.09 5.83 4.45
CA ARG A 42 -6.08 6.47 3.59
C ARG A 42 -5.72 6.35 2.11
N LYS A 43 -4.45 6.52 1.74
CA LYS A 43 -3.99 6.33 0.35
C LYS A 43 -4.07 4.86 -0.08
N LEU A 44 -3.62 3.92 0.75
CA LEU A 44 -3.72 2.48 0.48
C LEU A 44 -5.16 1.98 0.35
N GLY A 45 -6.09 2.50 1.17
CA GLY A 45 -7.51 2.18 1.10
C GLY A 45 -8.13 2.61 -0.23
N LYS A 46 -7.77 3.79 -0.76
CA LYS A 46 -8.20 4.25 -2.09
C LYS A 46 -7.67 3.35 -3.22
N LEU A 47 -6.56 2.66 -3.02
CA LEU A 47 -6.00 1.69 -3.97
C LEU A 47 -6.58 0.28 -3.82
N GLY A 48 -7.53 0.05 -2.90
CA GLY A 48 -8.09 -1.27 -2.61
C GLY A 48 -7.12 -2.22 -1.88
N MET A 49 -5.93 -1.75 -1.50
CA MET A 49 -4.86 -2.61 -0.98
C MET A 49 -5.10 -3.12 0.44
N LEU A 50 -6.07 -2.54 1.16
CA LEU A 50 -6.44 -2.95 2.52
C LEU A 50 -7.59 -3.99 2.53
N GLY A 51 -8.29 -4.14 1.41
CA GLY A 51 -9.51 -4.93 1.26
C GLY A 51 -9.36 -6.23 0.47
N LEU A 52 -8.17 -6.54 -0.08
CA LEU A 52 -7.93 -7.59 -1.10
C LEU A 52 -8.56 -8.97 -0.84
N THR A 53 -8.79 -9.35 0.42
CA THR A 53 -9.36 -10.66 0.79
C THR A 53 -10.80 -10.58 1.30
N LYS A 54 -11.43 -9.41 1.19
CA LYS A 54 -12.77 -9.12 1.69
C LYS A 54 -13.73 -8.97 0.50
N PRO A 55 -14.99 -9.39 0.66
CA PRO A 55 -16.01 -9.11 -0.35
C PRO A 55 -16.24 -7.61 -0.53
N GLU A 56 -16.52 -7.20 -1.76
CA GLU A 56 -16.85 -5.80 -2.12
C GLU A 56 -18.01 -5.22 -1.28
N ALA A 57 -18.99 -6.06 -0.91
CA ALA A 57 -20.12 -5.67 -0.07
C ALA A 57 -19.72 -5.11 1.31
N TYR A 58 -18.49 -5.36 1.75
CA TYR A 58 -17.92 -4.85 2.99
C TYR A 58 -16.79 -3.82 2.77
N GLY A 59 -16.65 -3.32 1.53
CA GLY A 59 -15.59 -2.38 1.15
C GLY A 59 -14.25 -3.03 0.80
N GLY A 60 -14.28 -4.29 0.39
CA GLY A 60 -13.15 -4.99 -0.24
C GLY A 60 -12.81 -4.47 -1.63
#